data_AF-Q97B08-F1
#
_entry.id   AF-Q97B08-F1
#
_cell.length_a   1.000
_cell.length_b   1.000
_cell.length_c   1.000
_cell.angle_alpha   90.00
_cell.angle_beta   90.00
_cell.angle_gamma   90.00
#
_symmetry.space_group_name_H-M   'P 1'
#
loop_
_entity.id
_entity.type
_entity.pdbx_description
1 polymer ?
#
loop_
_entity_poly.entity_id
_entity_poly.type
_entity_poly.pdbx_seq_one_letter_code
_entity_poly.pdbx_strand_id
1 'polypeptide(L)' 'MLKTSSSGIKDVKLYQDVNDKQQYMIFTEWESLESFKNFIASRPFKETTDYGKSILEDTPKNRIFMNETSI' A
#
# COMPACT_ATOMS: atom_id res chain seq x y z
N MET A 1 -7.33 -4.12 14.47
CA MET A 1 -8.35 -3.41 13.67
C MET A 1 -7.80 -2.04 13.31
N LEU A 2 -7.52 -1.78 12.03
CA LEU A 2 -7.24 -0.41 11.56
C LEU A 2 -8.51 0.40 11.79
N LYS A 3 -8.49 1.32 12.76
CA LYS A 3 -9.62 2.19 13.06
C LYS A 3 -9.91 3.05 11.83
N THR A 4 -11.15 2.94 11.37
CA THR A 4 -11.80 3.67 10.30
C THR A 4 -12.01 5.15 10.66
N SER A 5 -10.92 5.92 10.73
CA SER A 5 -11.01 7.38 10.73
C SER A 5 -10.42 7.91 9.42
N SER A 6 -11.31 8.25 8.49
CA SER A 6 -11.07 9.18 7.37
C SER A 6 -9.85 8.94 6.45
N SER A 7 -9.31 7.72 6.34
CA SER A 7 -8.12 7.45 5.53
C SER A 7 -8.38 7.41 4.02
N GLY A 8 -9.65 7.28 3.59
CA GLY A 8 -10.03 7.07 2.20
C GLY A 8 -9.58 5.72 1.62
N ILE A 9 -9.28 4.73 2.48
CA ILE A 9 -9.03 3.34 2.07
C ILE A 9 -10.37 2.64 1.85
N LYS A 10 -10.54 2.00 0.69
CA LYS A 10 -11.70 1.15 0.37
C LYS A 10 -11.45 -0.32 0.68
N ASP A 11 -10.29 -0.84 0.30
CA ASP A 11 -9.94 -2.25 0.48
C ASP A 11 -8.43 -2.43 0.64
N VAL A 12 -8.03 -3.49 1.34
CA VAL A 12 -6.63 -3.90 1.54
C VAL A 12 -6.54 -5.41 1.46
N LYS A 13 -5.74 -5.92 0.52
CA LYS A 13 -5.46 -7.34 0.35
C LYS A 13 -3.95 -7.60 0.43
N LEU A 14 -3.58 -8.68 1.11
CA LEU A 14 -2.22 -9.21 1.13
C LEU A 14 -2.19 -10.49 0.30
N TYR A 15 -1.37 -10.51 -0.73
CA TYR A 15 -1.09 -11.68 -1.53
C TYR A 15 0.31 -12.18 -1.23
N GLN A 16 0.48 -13.50 -1.29
CA GLN A 16 1.76 -14.19 -1.23
C GLN A 16 1.97 -14.91 -2.56
N ASP A 17 3.18 -14.89 -3.10
CA ASP A 17 3.48 -15.66 -4.31
C ASP A 17 3.40 -17.16 -3.99
N VAL A 18 2.69 -17.91 -4.86
CA VAL A 18 2.53 -19.35 -4.71
C VAL A 18 3.82 -20.13 -5.01
N ASN A 19 4.72 -19.53 -5.79
CA ASN A 19 6.02 -20.10 -6.16
C ASN A 19 7.14 -19.65 -5.21
N ASP A 20 6.96 -18.53 -4.49
CA ASP A 20 7.93 -18.01 -3.54
C ASP A 20 7.26 -17.45 -2.28
N LYS A 21 7.36 -18.20 -1.18
CA LYS A 21 6.74 -17.84 0.11
C LYS A 21 7.36 -16.60 0.77
N GLN A 22 8.49 -16.09 0.28
CA GLN A 22 9.11 -14.88 0.80
C GLN A 22 8.66 -13.63 0.05
N GLN A 23 7.93 -13.77 -1.06
CA GLN A 23 7.42 -12.66 -1.84
C GLN A 23 5.96 -12.35 -1.52
N TYR A 24 5.70 -11.06 -1.26
CA TYR A 24 4.40 -10.56 -0.87
C TYR A 24 4.02 -9.33 -1.72
N MET A 25 2.72 -9.16 -1.96
CA MET A 25 2.15 -7.98 -2.58
C MET A 25 1.01 -7.43 -1.71
N ILE A 26 1.10 -6.15 -1.37
CA ILE A 26 0.02 -5.40 -0.74
C ILE A 26 -0.76 -4.69 -1.86
N PHE A 27 -2.03 -5.05 -2.03
CA PHE A 27 -2.95 -4.39 -2.95
C PHE A 27 -3.92 -3.54 -2.15
N THR A 28 -4.06 -2.27 -2.51
CA THR A 28 -4.92 -1.32 -1.80
C THR A 28 -5.81 -0.56 -2.78
N GLU A 29 -7.08 -0.44 -2.44
CA GLU A 29 -8.04 0.38 -3.17
C GLU A 29 -8.35 1.64 -2.37
N TRP A 30 -8.44 2.77 -3.06
CA TRP A 30 -8.60 4.08 -2.44
C TRP A 30 -9.81 4.82 -3.01
N GLU A 31 -10.39 5.69 -2.20
CA GLU A 31 -11.44 6.62 -2.62
C GLU A 31 -10.96 7.60 -3.68
N SER A 32 -9.73 8.08 -3.53
CA SER A 32 -9.09 9.00 -4.46
C SER A 32 -7.57 8.86 -4.45
N LEU A 33 -6.91 9.37 -5.49
CA LEU A 33 -5.45 9.50 -5.52
C LEU A 33 -4.92 10.41 -4.41
N GLU A 34 -5.69 11.42 -4.00
CA GLU A 34 -5.31 12.32 -2.91
C GLU A 34 -5.27 11.60 -1.56
N SER A 35 -6.27 10.77 -1.27
CA SER A 35 -6.30 9.92 -0.07
C SER A 35 -5.06 9.03 0.03
N PHE A 36 -4.67 8.40 -1.09
CA PHE A 36 -3.44 7.62 -1.17
C PHE A 36 -2.18 8.46 -0.93
N LYS A 37 -2.07 9.64 -1.57
CA LYS A 37 -0.94 10.56 -1.39
C LYS A 37 -0.79 11.01 0.06
N ASN A 38 -1.90 11.36 0.71
CA ASN A 38 -1.92 11.76 2.12
C ASN A 38 -1.49 10.61 3.04
N PHE A 39 -1.90 9.38 2.72
CA PHE A 39 -1.47 8.20 3.47
C PHE A 39 0.03 7.93 3.34
N ILE A 40 0.61 7.94 2.15
CA ILE A 40 2.05 7.67 1.97
C ILE A 40 2.93 8.81 2.53
N ALA A 41 2.39 10.02 2.67
CA ALA A 41 3.04 11.13 3.34
C ALA A 41 2.91 11.06 4.88
N SER A 42 2.10 10.15 5.41
CA SER A 42 1.83 10.06 6.84
C SER A 42 3.05 9.54 7.62
N ARG A 43 3.18 10.02 8.86
CA ARG A 43 4.23 9.56 9.78
C ARG A 43 4.20 8.05 10.02
N PRO A 44 3.06 7.40 10.27
CA PRO A 44 3.01 5.95 10.46
C PRO A 44 3.50 5.16 9.24
N PHE A 45 3.15 5.61 8.02
CA PHE A 45 3.66 5.00 6.80
C PHE A 45 5.18 5.15 6.70
N LYS A 46 5.70 6.36 6.94
CA LYS A 46 7.14 6.61 6.95
C LYS A 46 7.88 5.69 7.93
N GLU A 47 7.44 5.64 9.19
CA GLU A 47 8.04 4.80 10.23
C GLU A 47 8.03 3.30 9.84
N THR A 48 6.93 2.83 9.25
CA THR A 48 6.81 1.44 8.76
C THR A 48 7.78 1.16 7.60
N THR A 49 7.86 2.06 6.61
CA THR A 49 8.78 1.90 5.48
C THR A 49 10.25 2.01 5.88
N ASP A 50 10.57 2.85 6.88
CA ASP A 50 11.92 2.97 7.41
C ASP A 50 12.35 1.70 8.15
N TYR A 51 11.47 1.09 8.93
CA TYR A 51 11.70 -0.23 9.52
C TYR A 51 11.86 -1.32 8.43
N GLY A 52 11.04 -1.27 7.38
CA GLY A 52 11.12 -2.19 6.24
C GLY A 52 12.53 -2.27 5.63
N LYS A 53 13.25 -1.14 5.58
CA LYS A 53 14.63 -1.11 5.04
C LYS A 53 15.62 -1.98 5.81
N SER A 54 15.35 -2.31 7.08
CA SER A 54 16.25 -3.16 7.88
C SER A 54 15.92 -4.65 7.78
N ILE A 55 14.75 -5.02 7.25
CA ILE A 55 14.26 -6.40 7.27
C ILE A 55 14.00 -6.99 5.88
N LEU A 56 13.85 -6.14 4.86
CA LEU A 56 13.59 -6.58 3.49
C LEU A 56 14.91 -6.82 2.75
N GLU A 57 14.96 -7.92 2.01
CA GLU A 57 16.09 -8.25 1.13
C GLU A 57 16.26 -7.22 0.01
N ASP A 58 15.15 -6.69 -0.50
CA ASP A 58 15.11 -5.70 -1.58
C ASP A 58 14.10 -4.59 -1.34
N THR A 59 14.29 -3.44 -2.02
CA THR A 59 13.35 -2.32 -1.95
C THR A 59 12.03 -2.67 -2.68
N PRO A 60 10.86 -2.52 -2.03
CA PRO A 60 9.56 -2.78 -2.65
C PRO A 60 9.30 -1.91 -3.89
N LYS A 61 8.70 -2.52 -4.91
CA LYS A 61 8.26 -1.82 -6.13
C LYS A 61 6.76 -1.50 -6.04
N ASN A 62 6.40 -0.24 -6.25
CA ASN A 62 5.00 0.21 -6.25
C ASN A 62 4.50 0.42 -7.69
N ARG A 63 3.25 0.02 -7.96
CA ARG A 63 2.53 0.33 -9.19
C ARG A 63 1.17 0.93 -8.85
N ILE A 64 0.83 2.06 -9.47
CA ILE A 64 -0.48 2.70 -9.31
C ILE A 64 -1.28 2.39 -10.56
N PHE A 65 -2.47 1.82 -10.37
CA PHE A 65 -3.43 1.59 -11.44
C PHE A 65 -4.53 2.64 -11.30
N MET A 66 -4.75 3.43 -12.35
CA MET A 66 -5.90 4.33 -12.44
C MET A 66 -6.87 3.74 -13.47
N ASN A 67 -8.14 3.59 -13.08
CA ASN A 67 -9.17 3.27 -14.05
C ASN A 67 -9.40 4.51 -14.90
N GLU A 68 -8.95 4.51 -16.15
CA GLU A 68 -9.37 5.49 -17.15
C GLU A 68 -10.84 5.23 -17.50
N THR A 69 -11.76 5.76 -16.69
CA THR A 69 -13.10 6.03 -17.20
C THR A 69 -13.06 7.42 -17.80
N SER A 70 -12.47 7.52 -18.99
CA SER A 70 -12.68 8.65 -19.89
C SER A 70 -14.16 8.65 -20.26
N ILE A 71 -14.91 9.61 -19.71
CA ILE A 71 -16.22 10.02 -20.19
C ILE A 71 -16.03 11.36 -20.89
#